data_AF-A0A6P1DVN5-F1
#
_entry.id   AF-A0A6P1DVN5-F1
#
_cell.length_a   1.000
_cell.length_b   1.000
_cell.length_c   1.000
_cell.angle_alpha   90.00
_cell.angle_beta   90.00
_cell.angle_gamma   90.00
#
_symmetry.space_group_name_H-M   'P 1'
#
loop_
_entity.id
_entity.type
_entity.pdbx_description
1 polymer ?
#
loop_
_entity_poly.entity_id
_entity_poly.type
_entity_poly.pdbx_seq_one_letter_code
_entity_poly.pdbx_strand_id
1 'polypeptide(L)'
;MADTRTLISIPILPWYSDHHFGGRIILAAVEAMQLLAVAAYSAHPGVDVRTMADGRFAKLLELPAGASSIDALVETEEGENGTIRTRLLTRAQGKVMTRLVSHCEVHFTATPVAALQMDLLPAAPAAESSVSIDAARIYEELVPFGPSFRSLQDRLYLSAEAAWGLLQAATLGTSATQPLGSPFPLDGAMHAACVHGQRLVDFVPFPVGFASRHVFRPTVAGERYQTQALLKQWEKGELIYDLSLVDEAGHLRETVKGLLMRDVSQGLIKPPTWVKTLVPGGQAALNG
;
A
#
# COMPACT_ATOMS: atom_id res chain seq x y z
N MET A 1 -5.83 -30.62 5.48
CA MET A 1 -6.53 -29.32 5.56
C MET A 1 -7.10 -29.04 4.18
N ALA A 2 -8.33 -28.53 4.09
CA ALA A 2 -9.03 -28.42 2.82
C ALA A 2 -8.86 -27.01 2.25
N ASP A 3 -8.11 -26.88 1.16
CA ASP A 3 -8.05 -25.64 0.39
C ASP A 3 -9.42 -25.36 -0.20
N THR A 4 -10.01 -24.23 0.18
CA THR A 4 -11.27 -23.79 -0.43
C THR A 4 -10.93 -22.72 -1.47
N ARG A 5 -11.26 -23.00 -2.73
CA ARG A 5 -11.12 -22.03 -3.82
C ARG A 5 -12.49 -21.60 -4.29
N THR A 6 -12.78 -20.32 -4.14
CA THR A 6 -14.07 -19.71 -4.46
C THR A 6 -13.92 -18.78 -5.65
N LEU A 7 -14.79 -18.94 -6.65
CA LEU A 7 -14.91 -17.96 -7.73
C LEU A 7 -15.60 -16.71 -7.17
N ILE A 8 -15.01 -15.54 -7.40
CA ILE A 8 -15.56 -14.26 -7.01
C ILE A 8 -15.67 -13.35 -8.23
N SER A 9 -16.66 -12.46 -8.20
CA SER A 9 -16.75 -11.34 -9.13
C SER A 9 -16.37 -10.06 -8.38
N ILE A 10 -15.26 -9.43 -8.77
CA ILE A 10 -14.81 -8.19 -8.16
C ILE A 10 -15.48 -7.04 -8.91
N PRO A 11 -16.40 -6.27 -8.28
CA PRO A 11 -16.96 -5.10 -8.91
C PRO A 11 -15.88 -4.04 -9.13
N ILE A 12 -15.91 -3.37 -10.29
CA ILE A 12 -15.03 -2.23 -10.56
C ILE A 12 -15.66 -0.99 -9.94
N LEU A 13 -15.08 -0.55 -8.82
CA LEU A 13 -15.54 0.64 -8.10
C LEU A 13 -15.07 1.92 -8.81
N PRO A 14 -15.80 3.04 -8.74
CA PRO A 14 -15.48 4.25 -9.49
C PRO A 14 -14.03 4.73 -9.31
N TRP A 15 -13.53 4.67 -8.08
CA TRP A 15 -12.18 5.12 -7.74
C TRP A 15 -11.07 4.18 -8.20
N TYR A 16 -11.35 2.96 -8.64
CA TYR A 16 -10.29 2.07 -9.14
C TYR A 16 -9.56 2.65 -10.35
N SER A 17 -10.27 3.45 -11.16
CA SER A 17 -9.69 4.15 -12.31
C SER A 17 -8.59 5.15 -11.94
N ASP A 18 -8.53 5.59 -10.68
CA ASP A 18 -7.53 6.53 -10.19
C ASP A 18 -6.18 5.87 -9.88
N HIS A 19 -6.11 4.54 -9.73
CA HIS A 19 -4.86 3.84 -9.48
C HIS A 19 -4.32 3.21 -10.77
N HIS A 20 -3.21 3.77 -11.30
CA HIS A 20 -2.69 3.37 -12.61
C HIS A 20 -1.17 3.24 -12.66
N PHE A 21 -0.70 2.36 -13.54
CA PHE A 21 0.72 2.16 -13.81
C PHE A 21 0.94 1.89 -15.29
N GLY A 22 1.86 2.62 -15.92
CA GLY A 22 2.15 2.46 -17.36
C GLY A 22 0.94 2.67 -18.28
N GLY A 23 0.04 3.60 -17.92
CA GLY A 23 -1.19 3.89 -18.67
C GLY A 23 -2.32 2.87 -18.49
N ARG A 24 -2.17 1.92 -17.57
CA ARG A 24 -3.17 0.86 -17.29
C ARG A 24 -3.75 1.04 -15.90
N ILE A 25 -5.03 0.72 -15.74
CA ILE A 25 -5.69 0.70 -14.44
C ILE A 25 -5.26 -0.59 -13.72
N ILE A 26 -4.72 -0.47 -12.51
CA ILE A 26 -4.23 -1.59 -11.72
C ILE A 26 -5.00 -1.65 -10.41
N LEU A 27 -5.44 -2.84 -9.98
CA LEU A 27 -5.97 -3.02 -8.64
C LEU A 27 -4.89 -2.72 -7.60
N ALA A 28 -5.13 -1.70 -6.78
CA ALA A 28 -4.21 -1.31 -5.72
C ALA A 28 -3.98 -2.47 -4.73
N ALA A 29 -2.76 -2.58 -4.19
CA ALA A 29 -2.40 -3.60 -3.21
C ALA A 29 -3.31 -3.53 -1.97
N VAL A 30 -3.68 -2.32 -1.54
CA VAL A 30 -4.58 -2.08 -0.42
C VAL A 30 -5.99 -2.61 -0.65
N GLU A 31 -6.51 -2.52 -1.89
CA GLU A 31 -7.83 -3.05 -2.26
C GLU A 31 -7.79 -4.58 -2.37
N ALA A 32 -6.70 -5.14 -2.89
CA ALA A 32 -6.51 -6.59 -2.89
C ALA A 32 -6.53 -7.16 -1.47
N MET A 33 -5.88 -6.49 -0.50
CA MET A 33 -5.93 -6.88 0.91
C MET A 33 -7.35 -6.81 1.50
N GLN A 34 -8.17 -5.84 1.10
CA GLN A 34 -9.58 -5.78 1.55
C GLN A 34 -10.37 -6.99 1.06
N LEU A 35 -10.22 -7.37 -0.21
CA LEU A 35 -10.88 -8.54 -0.78
C LEU A 35 -10.48 -9.82 -0.05
N LEU A 36 -9.18 -9.97 0.24
CA LEU A 36 -8.66 -11.10 1.00
C LEU A 36 -9.15 -11.14 2.45
N ALA A 37 -9.24 -9.99 3.12
CA ALA A 37 -9.79 -9.89 4.47
C ALA A 37 -11.27 -10.28 4.51
N VAL A 38 -12.09 -9.79 3.56
CA VAL A 38 -13.50 -10.18 3.47
C VAL A 38 -13.64 -11.69 3.26
N ALA A 39 -12.82 -12.29 2.39
CA ALA A 39 -12.85 -13.73 2.14
C ALA A 39 -12.40 -14.54 3.36
N ALA A 40 -11.34 -14.13 4.06
CA ALA A 40 -10.88 -14.78 5.28
C ALA A 40 -11.95 -14.74 6.37
N TYR A 41 -12.55 -13.57 6.60
CA TYR A 41 -13.62 -13.41 7.58
C TYR A 41 -14.87 -14.24 7.24
N SER A 42 -15.23 -14.30 5.95
CA SER A 42 -16.40 -15.08 5.50
C SER A 42 -16.18 -16.58 5.68
N ALA A 43 -14.97 -17.08 5.44
CA ALA A 43 -14.62 -18.49 5.64
C ALA A 43 -14.39 -18.84 7.12
N HIS A 44 -13.86 -17.90 7.92
CA HIS A 44 -13.52 -18.09 9.33
C HIS A 44 -13.97 -16.86 10.16
N PRO A 45 -15.25 -16.77 10.59
CA PRO A 45 -15.80 -15.58 11.27
C PRO A 45 -15.10 -15.17 12.58
N GLY A 46 -14.25 -16.03 13.14
CA GLY A 46 -13.46 -15.74 14.34
C GLY A 46 -12.06 -15.16 14.08
N VAL A 47 -11.62 -15.07 12.81
CA VAL A 47 -10.29 -14.53 12.48
C VAL A 47 -10.26 -13.01 12.63
N ASP A 48 -9.24 -12.49 13.31
CA ASP A 48 -9.00 -11.05 13.37
C ASP A 48 -8.21 -10.59 12.14
N VAL A 49 -8.92 -10.19 11.08
CA VAL A 49 -8.28 -9.78 9.82
C VAL A 49 -7.40 -8.53 9.93
N ARG A 50 -7.39 -7.86 11.09
CA ARG A 50 -6.56 -6.68 11.35
C ARG A 50 -5.11 -7.04 11.65
N THR A 51 -4.79 -8.32 11.88
CA THR A 51 -3.42 -8.79 12.08
C THR A 51 -2.99 -9.65 10.88
N MET A 52 -2.01 -9.13 10.15
CA MET A 52 -1.53 -9.74 8.92
C MET A 52 -0.03 -9.98 9.00
N ALA A 53 0.42 -11.07 8.40
CA ALA A 53 1.80 -11.44 8.21
C ALA A 53 2.05 -11.87 6.76
N ASP A 54 3.32 -11.87 6.38
CA ASP A 54 3.83 -12.44 5.13
C ASP A 54 3.06 -12.01 3.87
N GLY A 55 2.71 -10.72 3.82
CA GLY A 55 2.01 -10.13 2.69
C GLY A 55 2.88 -10.11 1.44
N ARG A 56 2.33 -10.50 0.29
CA ARG A 56 3.05 -10.54 -1.00
C ARG A 56 2.21 -9.95 -2.11
N PHE A 57 2.82 -9.09 -2.93
CA PHE A 57 2.25 -8.52 -4.15
C PHE A 57 3.01 -9.06 -5.34
N ALA A 58 2.68 -10.29 -5.72
CA ALA A 58 3.47 -11.07 -6.68
C ALA A 58 3.38 -10.51 -8.11
N LYS A 59 2.18 -10.08 -8.53
CA LYS A 59 1.91 -9.56 -9.88
C LYS A 59 0.79 -8.54 -9.86
N LEU A 60 0.95 -7.48 -10.65
CA LEU A 60 -0.09 -6.49 -10.87
C LEU A 60 -1.34 -7.16 -11.47
N LEU A 61 -2.51 -6.77 -10.98
CA LEU A 61 -3.80 -7.16 -11.54
C LEU A 61 -4.35 -5.98 -12.35
N GLU A 62 -4.22 -6.07 -13.66
CA GLU A 62 -4.77 -5.08 -14.58
C GLU A 62 -6.30 -5.19 -14.63
N LEU A 63 -6.98 -4.05 -14.51
CA LEU A 63 -8.43 -3.95 -14.59
C LEU A 63 -8.79 -3.52 -16.03
N PRO A 64 -9.53 -4.35 -16.79
CA PRO A 64 -9.88 -4.04 -18.17
C PRO A 64 -10.70 -2.75 -18.28
N ALA A 65 -10.36 -1.91 -19.25
CA ALA A 65 -11.09 -0.67 -19.50
C ALA A 65 -12.56 -0.97 -19.84
N GLY A 66 -13.48 -0.23 -19.19
CA GLY A 66 -14.92 -0.35 -19.42
C GLY A 66 -15.59 -1.58 -18.80
N ALA A 67 -14.84 -2.46 -18.11
CA ALA A 67 -15.44 -3.57 -17.39
C ALA A 67 -16.18 -3.08 -16.12
N SER A 68 -17.36 -3.63 -15.86
CA SER A 68 -18.09 -3.42 -14.60
C SER A 68 -17.61 -4.35 -13.48
N SER A 69 -16.98 -5.46 -13.83
CA SER A 69 -16.46 -6.46 -12.90
C SER A 69 -15.35 -7.29 -13.55
N ILE A 70 -14.54 -7.95 -12.73
CA ILE A 70 -13.60 -8.99 -13.17
C ILE A 70 -13.84 -10.30 -12.44
N ASP A 71 -13.68 -11.41 -13.14
CA ASP A 71 -13.69 -12.74 -12.53
C ASP A 71 -12.33 -13.03 -11.92
N ALA A 72 -12.34 -13.40 -10.64
CA ALA A 72 -11.16 -13.81 -9.91
C ALA A 72 -11.47 -15.04 -9.04
N LEU A 73 -10.43 -15.62 -8.48
CA LEU A 73 -10.54 -16.71 -7.51
C LEU A 73 -9.89 -16.23 -6.22
N VAL A 74 -10.54 -16.49 -5.10
CA VAL A 74 -9.88 -16.43 -3.79
C VAL A 74 -9.70 -17.84 -3.30
N GLU A 75 -8.46 -18.15 -2.95
CA GLU A 75 -8.10 -19.38 -2.28
C GLU A 75 -7.86 -19.08 -0.81
N THR A 76 -8.50 -19.86 0.06
CA THR A 76 -8.37 -19.78 1.51
C THR A 76 -7.91 -21.14 2.03
N GLU A 77 -6.86 -21.12 2.84
CA GLU A 77 -6.19 -22.29 3.40
C GLU A 77 -5.97 -22.05 4.90
N GLU A 78 -6.42 -22.99 5.74
CA GLU A 78 -6.06 -23.01 7.16
C GLU A 78 -4.61 -23.48 7.29
N GLY A 79 -3.78 -22.64 7.89
CA GLY A 79 -2.42 -22.94 8.27
C GLY A 79 -2.31 -23.38 9.74
N GLU A 80 -1.07 -23.51 10.21
CA GLU A 80 -0.79 -23.86 11.60
C GLU A 80 -1.18 -22.71 12.56
N ASN A 81 -1.47 -23.08 13.81
CA ASN A 81 -1.74 -22.13 14.91
C ASN A 81 -2.89 -21.14 14.65
N GLY A 82 -3.89 -21.54 13.84
CA GLY A 82 -5.05 -20.70 13.52
C GLY A 82 -4.74 -19.59 12.51
N THR A 83 -3.61 -19.67 11.82
CA THR A 83 -3.29 -18.75 10.70
C THR A 83 -4.18 -19.06 9.51
N ILE A 84 -4.77 -18.05 8.89
CA ILE A 84 -5.55 -18.20 7.66
C ILE A 84 -4.79 -17.58 6.50
N ARG A 85 -4.36 -18.41 5.55
CA ARG A 85 -3.69 -17.96 4.33
C ARG A 85 -4.72 -17.71 3.25
N THR A 86 -4.64 -16.54 2.61
CA THR A 86 -5.53 -16.20 1.48
C THR A 86 -4.73 -15.73 0.28
N ARG A 87 -5.19 -16.08 -0.93
CA ARG A 87 -4.55 -15.71 -2.20
C ARG A 87 -5.58 -15.22 -3.20
N LEU A 88 -5.28 -14.11 -3.87
CA LEU A 88 -6.05 -13.58 -4.99
C LEU A 88 -5.44 -14.07 -6.29
N LEU A 89 -6.23 -14.79 -7.08
CA LEU A 89 -5.81 -15.42 -8.32
C LEU A 89 -6.70 -15.00 -9.50
N THR A 90 -6.13 -14.95 -10.70
CA THR A 90 -6.91 -14.90 -11.95
C THR A 90 -6.53 -16.04 -12.89
N ARG A 91 -7.40 -16.29 -13.88
CA ARG A 91 -7.11 -17.22 -14.97
C ARG A 91 -6.48 -16.46 -16.13
N ALA A 92 -5.26 -16.84 -16.50
CA ALA A 92 -4.62 -16.34 -17.71
C ALA A 92 -4.64 -17.43 -18.78
N GLN A 93 -5.17 -17.12 -19.96
CA GLN A 93 -5.09 -18.02 -21.11
C GLN A 93 -3.67 -18.04 -21.67
N GLY A 94 -3.03 -19.20 -21.62
CA GLY A 94 -1.81 -19.47 -22.37
C GLY A 94 -2.15 -20.07 -23.75
N LYS A 95 -1.12 -20.27 -24.58
CA LYS A 95 -1.28 -20.85 -25.92
C LYS A 95 -1.84 -22.28 -25.93
N VAL A 96 -1.66 -23.04 -24.85
CA VAL A 96 -2.00 -24.47 -24.76
C VAL A 96 -2.91 -24.79 -23.57
N MET A 97 -2.75 -24.07 -22.46
CA MET A 97 -3.55 -24.28 -21.25
C MET A 97 -3.84 -22.95 -20.54
N THR A 98 -4.91 -22.94 -19.75
CA THR A 98 -5.20 -21.86 -18.80
C THR A 98 -4.37 -22.06 -17.54
N ARG A 99 -3.63 -21.03 -17.12
CA ARG A 99 -2.86 -21.04 -15.87
C ARG A 99 -3.48 -20.12 -14.83
N LEU A 100 -3.29 -20.45 -13.56
CA LEU A 100 -3.61 -19.53 -12.47
C LEU A 100 -2.43 -18.57 -12.25
N VAL A 101 -2.77 -17.31 -12.04
CA VAL A 101 -1.80 -16.25 -11.74
C VAL A 101 -2.12 -15.71 -10.36
N SER A 102 -1.17 -15.81 -9.44
CA SER A 102 -1.28 -15.18 -8.11
C SER A 102 -0.88 -13.71 -8.20
N HIS A 103 -1.71 -12.85 -7.61
CA HIS A 103 -1.53 -11.41 -7.58
C HIS A 103 -1.18 -10.90 -6.19
N CYS A 104 -1.95 -11.34 -5.19
CA CYS A 104 -1.78 -10.95 -3.80
C CYS A 104 -1.94 -12.17 -2.89
N GLU A 105 -1.14 -12.23 -1.83
CA GLU A 105 -1.26 -13.22 -0.76
C GLU A 105 -1.07 -12.54 0.59
N VAL A 106 -1.87 -12.94 1.58
CA VAL A 106 -1.79 -12.45 2.96
C VAL A 106 -2.08 -13.60 3.92
N HIS A 107 -1.35 -13.64 5.04
CA HIS A 107 -1.60 -14.57 6.14
C HIS A 107 -2.23 -13.79 7.29
N PHE A 108 -3.46 -14.12 7.67
CA PHE A 108 -4.12 -13.55 8.83
C PHE A 108 -3.78 -14.39 10.06
N THR A 109 -3.22 -13.76 11.09
CA THR A 109 -2.70 -14.50 12.25
C THR A 109 -3.76 -14.69 13.33
N ALA A 110 -3.60 -15.71 14.17
CA ALA A 110 -4.52 -15.94 15.29
C ALA A 110 -4.32 -14.94 16.45
N THR A 111 -3.21 -14.18 16.46
CA THR A 111 -2.97 -13.16 17.48
C THR A 111 -3.91 -11.98 17.24
N PRO A 112 -4.81 -11.68 18.19
CA PRO A 112 -5.72 -10.54 18.03
C PRO A 112 -4.95 -9.23 18.13
N VAL A 113 -5.41 -8.20 17.41
CA VAL A 113 -4.73 -6.90 17.40
C VAL A 113 -4.63 -6.27 18.80
N ALA A 114 -5.60 -6.57 19.68
CA ALA A 114 -5.64 -6.09 21.05
C ALA A 114 -4.51 -6.63 21.94
N ALA A 115 -3.86 -7.73 21.54
CA ALA A 115 -2.72 -8.30 22.25
C ALA A 115 -1.37 -7.70 21.82
N LEU A 116 -1.35 -6.85 20.79
CA LEU A 116 -0.13 -6.29 20.24
C LEU A 116 0.30 -5.04 21.00
N GLN A 117 1.63 -4.89 21.13
CA GLN A 117 2.22 -3.67 21.65
C GLN A 117 2.21 -2.58 20.56
N MET A 118 1.85 -1.37 20.96
CA MET A 118 1.92 -0.19 20.10
C MET A 118 3.28 0.46 20.31
N ASP A 119 4.10 0.44 19.27
CA ASP A 119 5.37 1.18 19.28
C ASP A 119 5.10 2.68 19.32
N LEU A 120 5.93 3.41 20.08
CA LEU A 120 5.97 4.86 19.98
C LEU A 120 6.59 5.26 18.64
N LEU A 121 6.03 6.30 18.03
CA LEU A 121 6.55 6.84 16.80
C LEU A 121 7.74 7.75 17.06
N PRO A 122 8.83 7.61 16.30
CA PRO A 122 9.89 8.60 16.29
C PRO A 122 9.31 9.98 15.93
N ALA A 123 9.78 11.02 16.61
CA ALA A 123 9.45 12.39 16.27
C ALA A 123 9.87 12.71 14.82
N ALA A 124 9.12 13.63 14.18
CA ALA A 124 9.55 14.19 12.90
C ALA A 124 10.91 14.89 13.07
N PRO A 125 11.81 14.83 12.08
CA PRO A 125 13.11 15.47 12.13
C PRO A 125 12.91 16.98 12.10
N ALA A 126 13.92 17.70 12.59
CA ALA A 126 13.95 19.15 12.48
C ALA A 126 13.87 19.57 11.00
N ALA A 127 13.14 20.65 10.71
CA ALA A 127 12.96 21.15 9.34
C ALA A 127 14.29 21.37 8.61
N GLU A 128 15.33 21.79 9.33
CA GLU A 128 16.68 22.07 8.84
C GLU A 128 17.40 20.83 8.28
N SER A 129 17.07 19.62 8.75
CA SER A 129 17.66 18.36 8.27
C SER A 129 16.78 17.63 7.25
N SER A 130 15.68 18.27 6.83
CA SER A 130 14.72 17.70 5.89
C SER A 130 14.68 18.49 4.57
N VAL A 131 14.45 17.77 3.49
CA VAL A 131 13.94 18.36 2.24
C VAL A 131 12.44 18.21 2.20
N SER A 132 11.74 19.06 1.46
CA SER A 132 10.30 18.91 1.28
C SER A 132 9.90 19.01 -0.19
N ILE A 133 8.90 18.22 -0.57
CA ILE A 133 8.34 18.17 -1.92
C ILE A 133 6.84 18.44 -1.81
N ASP A 134 6.33 19.32 -2.66
CA ASP A 134 4.89 19.54 -2.77
C ASP A 134 4.17 18.28 -3.22
N ALA A 135 3.07 17.92 -2.54
CA ALA A 135 2.28 16.76 -2.87
C ALA A 135 1.72 16.82 -4.31
N ALA A 136 1.34 18.01 -4.77
CA ALA A 136 0.91 18.23 -6.15
C ALA A 136 1.98 17.78 -7.16
N ARG A 137 3.24 18.18 -6.94
CA ARG A 137 4.37 17.81 -7.80
C ARG A 137 4.62 16.31 -7.79
N ILE A 138 4.49 15.65 -6.64
CA ILE A 138 4.59 14.18 -6.52
C ILE A 138 3.55 13.51 -7.44
N TYR A 139 2.30 13.96 -7.40
CA TYR A 139 1.22 13.40 -8.20
C TYR A 139 1.19 13.86 -9.65
N GLU A 140 1.96 14.88 -10.03
CA GLU A 140 2.13 15.28 -11.43
C GLU A 140 3.27 14.53 -12.10
N GLU A 141 4.39 14.34 -11.38
CA GLU A 141 5.65 13.89 -11.99
C GLU A 141 6.09 12.47 -11.60
N LEU A 142 5.72 11.97 -10.40
CA LEU A 142 6.25 10.69 -9.88
C LEU A 142 5.23 9.57 -9.94
N VAL A 143 4.00 9.85 -9.51
CA VAL A 143 2.94 8.85 -9.36
C VAL A 143 1.64 9.49 -9.85
N PRO A 144 1.35 9.46 -11.17
CA PRO A 144 0.32 10.30 -11.78
C PRO A 144 -1.14 10.00 -11.40
N PHE A 145 -1.38 9.30 -10.28
CA PHE A 145 -2.66 8.77 -9.82
C PHE A 145 -3.80 9.81 -9.88
N GLY A 146 -5.01 9.30 -10.05
CA GLY A 146 -6.23 10.10 -10.02
C GLY A 146 -6.66 10.49 -8.59
N PRO A 147 -7.66 11.37 -8.45
CA PRO A 147 -7.94 12.09 -7.21
C PRO A 147 -8.12 11.22 -5.97
N SER A 148 -8.76 10.05 -6.07
CA SER A 148 -9.04 9.20 -4.90
C SER A 148 -7.77 8.65 -4.26
N PHE A 149 -6.71 8.39 -5.04
CA PHE A 149 -5.42 7.91 -4.54
C PHE A 149 -4.37 9.03 -4.35
N ARG A 150 -4.80 10.30 -4.44
CA ARG A 150 -3.97 11.46 -4.10
C ARG A 150 -3.98 11.76 -2.60
N SER A 151 -3.68 10.76 -1.78
CA SER A 151 -3.75 10.85 -0.32
C SER A 151 -2.77 11.86 0.28
N LEU A 152 -1.54 11.96 -0.22
CA LEU A 152 -0.55 12.92 0.29
C LEU A 152 -1.05 14.35 0.12
N GLN A 153 -1.01 15.11 1.21
CA GLN A 153 -1.43 16.50 1.26
C GLN A 153 -0.24 17.42 1.55
N ASP A 154 -0.40 18.68 1.14
CA ASP A 154 0.56 19.75 1.38
C ASP A 154 1.97 19.39 0.91
N ARG A 155 2.83 18.94 1.84
CA ARG A 155 4.23 18.61 1.58
C ARG A 155 4.60 17.26 2.18
N LEU A 156 5.43 16.52 1.45
CA LEU A 156 6.16 15.37 1.96
C LEU A 156 7.56 15.82 2.37
N TYR A 157 7.93 15.55 3.62
CA TYR A 157 9.25 15.84 4.18
C TYR A 157 10.11 14.59 4.13
N LEU A 158 11.36 14.71 3.69
CA LEU A 158 12.31 13.59 3.55
C LEU A 158 13.59 13.91 4.30
N SER A 159 14.10 12.95 5.07
CA SER A 159 15.46 12.97 5.61
C SER A 159 16.33 11.93 4.87
N ALA A 160 17.47 11.54 5.47
CA ALA A 160 18.24 10.39 4.99
C ALA A 160 17.58 9.04 5.33
N GLU A 161 16.77 8.99 6.39
CA GLU A 161 16.28 7.74 6.97
C GLU A 161 14.77 7.58 6.85
N ALA A 162 14.01 8.65 6.60
CA ALA A 162 12.56 8.56 6.60
C ALA A 162 11.86 9.62 5.75
N ALA A 163 10.59 9.36 5.52
CA ALA A 163 9.62 10.33 5.01
C ALA A 163 8.49 10.56 6.00
N TRP A 164 8.00 11.80 6.05
CA TRP A 164 6.86 12.22 6.85
C TRP A 164 5.91 13.05 6.00
N GLY A 165 4.62 12.80 6.13
CA GLY A 165 3.63 13.51 5.36
C GLY A 165 2.27 13.49 6.02
N LEU A 166 1.42 14.36 5.52
CA LEU A 166 0.00 14.34 5.85
C LEU A 166 -0.76 13.57 4.78
N LEU A 167 -1.73 12.79 5.20
CA LEU A 167 -2.58 11.97 4.37
C LEU A 167 -4.03 12.38 4.57
N GLN A 168 -4.80 12.36 3.49
CA GLN A 168 -6.24 12.55 3.49
C GLN A 168 -6.88 11.27 2.93
N ALA A 169 -7.74 10.63 3.70
CA ALA A 169 -8.58 9.56 3.17
C ALA A 169 -9.61 10.17 2.22
N ALA A 170 -9.73 9.63 1.00
CA ALA A 170 -10.77 10.08 0.08
C ALA A 170 -12.16 9.83 0.66
N THR A 171 -13.08 10.77 0.39
CA THR A 171 -14.49 10.59 0.72
C THR A 171 -15.12 9.71 -0.35
N LEU A 172 -15.38 8.46 -0.01
CA LEU A 172 -16.13 7.56 -0.86
C LEU A 172 -17.64 7.76 -0.64
N GLY A 173 -18.42 7.61 -1.71
CA GLY A 173 -19.87 7.44 -1.57
C GLY A 173 -20.17 6.25 -0.64
N THR A 174 -21.34 6.26 0.02
CA THR A 174 -21.74 5.24 1.01
C THR A 174 -21.56 3.82 0.46
N SER A 175 -20.44 3.21 0.80
CA SER A 175 -20.13 1.81 0.54
C SER A 175 -19.94 1.12 1.88
N ALA A 176 -20.28 -0.17 1.92
CA ALA A 176 -20.20 -1.02 3.10
C ALA A 176 -18.89 -0.83 3.88
N THR A 177 -18.97 -0.93 5.20
CA THR A 177 -17.81 -0.87 6.11
C THR A 177 -16.74 -1.85 5.64
N GLN A 178 -15.59 -1.33 5.18
CA GLN A 178 -14.46 -2.18 4.82
C GLN A 178 -13.76 -2.66 6.10
N PRO A 179 -13.40 -3.96 6.21
CA PRO A 179 -12.90 -4.52 7.47
C PRO A 179 -11.57 -3.90 7.92
N LEU A 180 -10.78 -3.37 6.98
CA LEU A 180 -9.47 -2.74 7.28
C LEU A 180 -9.52 -1.21 7.30
N GLY A 181 -10.70 -0.60 7.14
CA GLY A 181 -10.86 0.85 7.05
C GLY A 181 -10.62 1.40 5.64
N SER A 182 -10.49 2.71 5.51
CA SER A 182 -10.21 3.36 4.21
C SER A 182 -8.85 2.89 3.63
N PRO A 183 -8.78 2.52 2.34
CA PRO A 183 -7.56 2.00 1.73
C PRO A 183 -6.53 3.10 1.41
N PHE A 184 -7.00 4.33 1.17
CA PHE A 184 -6.19 5.43 0.65
C PHE A 184 -5.06 5.90 1.57
N PRO A 185 -5.23 6.00 2.91
CA PRO A 185 -4.12 6.40 3.77
C PRO A 185 -2.94 5.43 3.70
N LEU A 186 -3.17 4.12 3.76
CA LEU A 186 -2.07 3.16 3.68
C LEU A 186 -1.36 3.25 2.32
N ASP A 187 -2.11 3.39 1.23
CA ASP A 187 -1.55 3.56 -0.10
C ASP A 187 -0.67 4.83 -0.19
N GLY A 188 -1.14 5.94 0.37
CA GLY A 188 -0.36 7.17 0.51
C GLY A 188 0.90 7.01 1.37
N ALA A 189 0.87 6.19 2.42
CA ALA A 189 2.04 5.86 3.23
C ALA A 189 3.06 5.01 2.42
N MET A 190 2.58 4.07 1.60
CA MET A 190 3.45 3.35 0.66
C MET A 190 4.05 4.29 -0.39
N HIS A 191 3.31 5.29 -0.86
CA HIS A 191 3.86 6.32 -1.75
C HIS A 191 4.93 7.19 -1.10
N ALA A 192 4.76 7.57 0.17
CA ALA A 192 5.82 8.26 0.90
C ALA A 192 7.12 7.44 0.89
N ALA A 193 7.03 6.12 1.09
CA ALA A 193 8.17 5.22 0.95
C ALA A 193 8.71 5.14 -0.49
N CYS A 194 7.84 5.10 -1.51
CA CYS A 194 8.26 5.14 -2.92
C CYS A 194 9.08 6.40 -3.22
N VAL A 195 8.57 7.59 -2.86
CA VAL A 195 9.21 8.88 -3.11
C VAL A 195 10.54 8.99 -2.37
N HIS A 196 10.59 8.56 -1.10
CA HIS A 196 11.84 8.50 -0.35
C HIS A 196 12.86 7.57 -1.00
N GLY A 197 12.45 6.36 -1.39
CA GLY A 197 13.32 5.39 -2.05
C GLY A 197 13.89 5.92 -3.37
N GLN A 198 13.10 6.64 -4.17
CA GLN A 198 13.55 7.27 -5.42
C GLN A 198 14.71 8.25 -5.25
N ARG A 199 14.88 8.82 -4.05
CA ARG A 199 16.04 9.67 -3.71
C ARG A 199 17.31 8.85 -3.46
N LEU A 200 17.16 7.60 -3.02
CA LEU A 200 18.27 6.75 -2.58
C LEU A 200 18.79 5.82 -3.68
N VAL A 201 17.94 5.45 -4.64
CA VAL A 201 18.27 4.44 -5.65
C VAL A 201 18.11 4.94 -7.09
N ASP A 202 18.67 4.20 -8.05
CA ASP A 202 18.59 4.47 -9.49
C ASP A 202 17.41 3.80 -10.20
N PHE A 203 16.34 3.48 -9.48
CA PHE A 203 15.10 2.91 -10.01
C PHE A 203 13.89 3.42 -9.23
N VAL A 204 12.69 3.24 -9.76
CA VAL A 204 11.46 3.54 -9.01
C VAL A 204 11.06 2.31 -8.18
N PRO A 205 11.14 2.37 -6.85
CA PRO A 205 10.81 1.24 -6.00
C PRO A 205 9.29 1.15 -5.80
N PHE A 206 8.74 -0.06 -5.92
CA PHE A 206 7.33 -0.37 -5.69
C PHE A 206 7.18 -1.40 -4.57
N PRO A 207 6.07 -1.36 -3.81
CA PRO A 207 5.80 -2.37 -2.78
C PRO A 207 5.59 -3.75 -3.43
N VAL A 208 6.32 -4.75 -2.95
CA VAL A 208 6.21 -6.15 -3.39
C VAL A 208 5.79 -7.10 -2.26
N GLY A 209 5.72 -6.61 -1.02
CA GLY A 209 5.27 -7.37 0.13
C GLY A 209 5.56 -6.65 1.45
N PHE A 210 5.22 -7.30 2.56
CA PHE A 210 5.51 -6.82 3.91
C PHE A 210 5.66 -8.00 4.88
N ALA A 211 6.38 -7.80 5.98
CA ALA A 211 6.53 -8.81 7.02
C ALA A 211 5.29 -8.88 7.92
N SER A 212 4.81 -7.73 8.39
CA SER A 212 3.55 -7.66 9.15
C SER A 212 2.80 -6.36 8.93
N ARG A 213 1.48 -6.40 9.12
CA ARG A 213 0.58 -5.25 9.10
C ARG A 213 -0.43 -5.38 10.22
N HIS A 214 -0.64 -4.31 10.97
CA HIS A 214 -1.57 -4.27 12.10
C HIS A 214 -2.49 -3.06 12.00
N VAL A 215 -3.79 -3.29 11.96
CA VAL A 215 -4.83 -2.25 11.94
C VAL A 215 -5.45 -2.13 13.34
N PHE A 216 -4.87 -1.30 14.20
CA PHE A 216 -5.36 -1.08 15.57
C PHE A 216 -6.76 -0.46 15.57
N ARG A 217 -6.96 0.53 14.70
CA ARG A 217 -8.24 1.21 14.47
C ARG A 217 -8.38 1.51 12.98
N PRO A 218 -9.37 0.91 12.29
CA PRO A 218 -9.62 1.16 10.87
C PRO A 218 -9.65 2.65 10.55
N THR A 219 -8.92 3.10 9.53
CA THR A 219 -9.01 4.48 9.05
C THR A 219 -10.42 4.75 8.48
N VAL A 220 -10.84 6.00 8.48
CA VAL A 220 -12.18 6.45 8.12
C VAL A 220 -12.08 7.34 6.89
N ALA A 221 -13.03 7.19 5.97
CA ALA A 221 -13.12 8.03 4.78
C ALA A 221 -13.27 9.51 5.16
N GLY A 222 -12.56 10.41 4.47
CA GLY A 222 -12.60 11.85 4.75
C GLY A 222 -11.77 12.31 5.96
N GLU A 223 -11.17 11.42 6.75
CA GLU A 223 -10.29 11.81 7.85
C GLU A 223 -8.84 12.04 7.41
N ARG A 224 -8.10 12.79 8.23
CA ARG A 224 -6.68 13.11 8.06
C ARG A 224 -5.81 12.22 8.95
N TYR A 225 -4.64 11.86 8.44
CA TYR A 225 -3.66 11.04 9.15
C TYR A 225 -2.26 11.57 8.90
N GLN A 226 -1.37 11.49 9.90
CA GLN A 226 0.06 11.67 9.64
C GLN A 226 0.67 10.30 9.36
N THR A 227 1.63 10.27 8.44
CA THR A 227 2.40 9.06 8.15
C THR A 227 3.88 9.26 8.36
N GLN A 228 4.53 8.16 8.73
CA GLN A 228 5.98 8.02 8.69
C GLN A 228 6.33 6.74 7.93
N ALA A 229 7.29 6.86 7.01
CA ALA A 229 7.95 5.74 6.36
C ALA A 229 9.43 5.74 6.75
N LEU A 230 9.83 4.81 7.62
CA LEU A 230 11.19 4.70 8.16
C LEU A 230 11.97 3.61 7.44
N LEU A 231 13.07 3.98 6.78
CA LEU A 231 13.99 3.04 6.17
C LEU A 231 14.69 2.24 7.27
N LYS A 232 14.56 0.91 7.22
CA LYS A 232 15.18 -0.02 8.16
C LYS A 232 16.42 -0.66 7.60
N GLN A 233 16.41 -0.98 6.31
CA GLN A 233 17.51 -1.65 5.63
C GLN A 233 17.52 -1.30 4.15
N TRP A 234 18.71 -1.20 3.58
CA TRP A 234 18.94 -1.14 2.15
C TRP A 234 20.08 -2.09 1.79
N GLU A 235 19.78 -3.15 1.06
CA GLU A 235 20.79 -4.12 0.60
C GLU A 235 20.32 -4.79 -0.69
N LYS A 236 21.25 -5.17 -1.57
CA LYS A 236 20.98 -6.01 -2.77
C LYS A 236 19.86 -5.50 -3.69
N GLY A 237 19.67 -4.18 -3.77
CA GLY A 237 18.62 -3.58 -4.62
C GLY A 237 17.22 -3.62 -4.01
N GLU A 238 17.12 -3.87 -2.71
CA GLU A 238 15.87 -3.91 -1.96
C GLU A 238 15.89 -2.87 -0.85
N LEU A 239 14.79 -2.14 -0.71
CA LEU A 239 14.58 -1.20 0.40
C LEU A 239 13.51 -1.77 1.33
N ILE A 240 13.79 -1.76 2.62
CA ILE A 240 12.86 -2.24 3.65
C ILE A 240 12.43 -1.05 4.51
N TYR A 241 11.13 -0.80 4.58
CA TYR A 241 10.53 0.27 5.36
C TYR A 241 9.61 -0.24 6.45
N ASP A 242 9.55 0.48 7.57
CA ASP A 242 8.42 0.42 8.50
C ASP A 242 7.52 1.63 8.26
N LEU A 243 6.22 1.40 8.13
CA LEU A 243 5.20 2.43 8.00
C LEU A 243 4.40 2.57 9.27
N SER A 244 3.91 3.78 9.52
CA SER A 244 2.95 4.05 10.58
C SER A 244 1.98 5.16 10.19
N LEU A 245 0.76 5.07 10.70
CA LEU A 245 -0.31 6.04 10.51
C LEU A 245 -0.91 6.44 11.86
N VAL A 246 -0.96 7.74 12.14
CA VAL A 246 -1.64 8.31 13.33
C VAL A 246 -2.76 9.23 12.93
N ASP A 247 -3.82 9.25 13.72
CA ASP A 247 -4.87 10.27 13.60
C ASP A 247 -4.41 11.62 14.17
N GLU A 248 -5.23 12.66 13.99
CA GLU A 248 -4.92 14.03 14.45
C GLU A 248 -4.79 14.14 15.98
N ALA A 249 -5.38 13.21 16.72
CA ALA A 249 -5.23 13.11 18.18
C ALA A 249 -3.95 12.36 18.59
N GLY A 250 -3.13 11.92 17.64
CA GLY A 250 -1.88 11.20 17.87
C GLY A 250 -2.07 9.71 18.17
N HIS A 251 -3.27 9.15 18.00
CA HIS A 251 -3.46 7.72 18.19
C HIS A 251 -3.00 6.94 16.96
N LEU A 252 -2.16 5.94 17.18
CA LEU A 252 -1.75 5.01 16.14
C LEU A 252 -2.95 4.21 15.63
N ARG A 253 -3.19 4.31 14.31
CA ARG A 253 -4.26 3.62 13.59
C ARG A 253 -3.75 2.32 13.00
N GLU A 254 -2.57 2.37 12.41
CA GLU A 254 -2.04 1.29 11.61
C GLU A 254 -0.51 1.29 11.56
N THR A 255 0.09 0.09 11.50
CA THR A 255 1.52 -0.10 11.21
C THR A 255 1.72 -1.14 10.12
N VAL A 256 2.78 -0.97 9.34
CA VAL A 256 3.34 -2.01 8.47
C VAL A 256 4.81 -2.15 8.83
N LYS A 257 5.28 -3.37 9.09
CA LYS A 257 6.69 -3.64 9.34
C LYS A 257 7.29 -4.43 8.19
N GLY A 258 8.53 -4.11 7.86
CA GLY A 258 9.26 -4.80 6.80
C GLY A 258 8.60 -4.69 5.43
N LEU A 259 8.00 -3.54 5.10
CA LEU A 259 7.52 -3.23 3.76
C LEU A 259 8.69 -3.33 2.78
N LEU A 260 8.61 -4.29 1.87
CA LEU A 260 9.64 -4.59 0.91
C LEU A 260 9.38 -3.86 -0.39
N MET A 261 10.37 -3.07 -0.83
CA MET A 261 10.30 -2.28 -2.05
C MET A 261 11.37 -2.70 -3.05
N ARG A 262 10.99 -2.88 -4.31
CA ARG A 262 11.89 -3.34 -5.39
C ARG A 262 11.55 -2.69 -6.73
N ASP A 263 12.48 -2.83 -7.68
CA ASP A 263 12.22 -2.47 -9.08
C ASP A 263 11.34 -3.54 -9.76
N VAL A 264 10.08 -3.19 -10.03
CA VAL A 264 9.17 -4.05 -10.80
C VAL A 264 9.21 -3.77 -12.31
N SER A 265 9.92 -2.70 -12.71
CA SER A 265 10.07 -2.27 -14.10
C SER A 265 11.30 -2.87 -14.80
N GLN A 266 12.16 -3.57 -14.06
CA GLN A 266 13.43 -4.13 -14.56
C GLN A 266 14.35 -3.05 -15.16
N GLY A 267 14.40 -1.88 -14.52
CA GLY A 267 15.26 -0.76 -14.87
C GLY A 267 14.70 0.17 -15.94
N LEU A 268 13.51 -0.12 -16.48
CA LEU A 268 12.87 0.68 -17.54
C LEU A 268 12.40 2.05 -17.03
N ILE A 269 12.07 2.17 -15.75
CA ILE A 269 11.61 3.42 -15.15
C ILE A 269 12.67 3.94 -14.19
N LYS A 270 13.09 5.19 -14.41
CA LYS A 270 14.09 5.88 -13.60
C LYS A 270 13.46 7.04 -12.83
N PRO A 271 13.89 7.30 -11.58
CA PRO A 271 13.50 8.51 -10.88
C PRO A 271 13.93 9.75 -11.65
N PRO A 272 13.12 10.82 -11.69
CA PRO A 272 13.53 12.07 -12.30
C PRO A 272 14.68 12.70 -11.49
N THR A 273 15.59 13.36 -12.22
CA THR A 273 16.84 13.88 -11.63
C THR A 273 16.61 14.83 -10.46
N TRP A 274 15.54 15.62 -10.52
CA TRP A 274 15.25 16.62 -9.50
C TRP A 274 15.02 16.02 -8.11
N VAL A 275 14.50 14.78 -8.00
CA VAL A 275 14.29 14.11 -6.71
C VAL A 275 15.62 13.85 -6.00
N LYS A 276 16.67 13.57 -6.77
CA LYS A 276 18.01 13.27 -6.26
C LYS A 276 18.80 14.52 -5.87
N THR A 277 18.48 15.67 -6.45
CA THR A 277 19.22 16.92 -6.24
C THR A 277 18.60 17.81 -5.17
N LEU A 278 17.56 17.37 -4.46
CA LEU A 278 16.94 18.13 -3.37
C LEU A 278 17.94 18.36 -2.23
N VAL A 279 18.07 19.61 -1.79
CA VAL A 279 18.94 20.04 -0.69
C VAL A 279 18.11 20.56 0.49
N PRO A 280 18.49 20.26 1.75
CA PRO A 280 17.79 20.78 2.93
C PRO A 280 17.74 22.31 2.92
N GLY A 281 16.61 22.89 3.32
CA GLY A 281 16.42 24.34 3.36
C GLY A 281 16.21 25.03 1.99
N GLY A 282 16.24 24.31 0.87
CA GLY A 282 15.93 24.87 -0.45
C GLY A 282 14.43 24.90 -0.73
N GLN A 283 13.83 26.09 -0.84
CA GLN A 283 12.59 26.25 -1.61
C GLN A 283 12.90 25.92 -3.07
N ALA A 284 12.11 25.04 -3.69
CA ALA A 284 12.14 24.93 -5.14
C ALA A 284 11.82 26.31 -5.72
N ALA A 285 12.77 26.89 -6.46
CA ALA A 285 12.52 28.13 -7.18
C ALA A 285 11.31 27.90 -8.10
N LEU A 286 10.24 28.63 -7.85
CA LEU A 286 9.14 28.80 -8.79
C LEU A 286 9.73 29.51 -10.02
N ASN A 287 10.03 28.75 -11.07
CA ASN A 287 10.24 29.36 -12.38
C ASN A 287 8.86 29.68 -12.93
N GLY A 288 8.57 30.99 -13.02
CA GLY A 288 7.39 31.53 -13.67
C GLY A 288 7.45 31.50 -15.19
#